data_AF-A0A0D9XDE7-F1
#
_entry.id   AF-A0A0D9XDE7-F1
#
_cell.length_a   1.000
_cell.length_b   1.000
_cell.length_c   1.000
_cell.angle_alpha   90.00
_cell.angle_beta   90.00
_cell.angle_gamma   90.00
#
_symmetry.space_group_name_H-M   'P 1'
#
loop_
_entity.id
_entity.type
_entity.pdbx_description
1 polymer ?
#
loop_
_entity_poly.entity_id
_entity_poly.type
_entity_poly.pdbx_seq_one_letter_code
_entity_poly.pdbx_strand_id
1 'polypeptide(L)'
;MSLLLDGEPSAARHRGVLEKYKEKAEHYLCACLGRNNNNDSNVERSPGGMLYVRQWNNLQYASSAAFLLTAYSQYLGHHNHHLLRCPAGDATPSEMLALARAQADYILGRNPLGLSYMVGYGRRFPVRVHHRGASIVSHKEDARFIGCMQGFDDWFGRGRPNPNVLVGAIVGGPSRTDEFRDDRGNYMQTEACTYNTAPMVAVFARLHRLTAAEVEAEDGSPEECRRQGAAVGLSAECR
;
A
#
# COMPACT_ATOMS: atom_id res chain seq x y z
N MET A 1 -12.57 -13.78 9.17
CA MET A 1 -11.93 -13.31 10.41
C MET A 1 -12.97 -12.95 11.47
N SER A 2 -13.98 -12.13 11.15
CA SER A 2 -15.16 -11.81 12.01
C SER A 2 -15.62 -12.97 12.90
N LEU A 3 -15.83 -14.15 12.30
CA LEU A 3 -16.26 -15.38 12.97
C LEU A 3 -15.53 -15.76 14.28
N LEU A 4 -14.27 -15.37 14.48
CA LEU A 4 -13.51 -15.72 15.69
C LEU A 4 -13.66 -14.70 16.83
N LEU A 5 -13.52 -13.40 16.56
CA LEU A 5 -13.69 -12.39 17.62
C LEU A 5 -15.17 -12.03 17.86
N ASP A 6 -16.04 -12.26 16.87
CA ASP A 6 -17.48 -12.04 16.99
C ASP A 6 -18.22 -13.19 17.70
N GLY A 7 -17.53 -14.29 18.02
CA GLY A 7 -18.10 -15.39 18.81
C GLY A 7 -19.22 -16.16 18.11
N GLU A 8 -19.29 -16.11 16.78
CA GLU A 8 -20.34 -16.73 15.97
C GLU A 8 -20.54 -18.23 16.30
N PRO A 9 -21.78 -18.69 16.60
CA PRO A 9 -22.03 -20.09 16.98
C PRO A 9 -21.61 -21.10 15.92
N SER A 10 -21.68 -20.73 14.64
CA SER A 10 -21.24 -21.56 13.51
C SER A 10 -19.71 -21.78 13.49
N ALA A 11 -18.95 -20.86 14.08
CA ALA A 11 -17.50 -20.96 14.22
C ALA A 11 -17.07 -21.97 15.30
N ALA A 12 -17.95 -22.31 16.26
CA ALA A 12 -17.62 -23.23 17.35
C ALA A 12 -17.17 -24.61 16.85
N ARG A 13 -17.81 -25.12 15.78
CA ARG A 13 -17.45 -26.41 15.14
C ARG A 13 -16.05 -26.39 14.51
N HIS A 14 -15.58 -25.22 14.08
CA HIS A 14 -14.31 -25.07 13.36
C HIS A 14 -13.27 -24.25 14.15
N ARG A 15 -13.51 -23.97 15.43
CA ARG A 15 -12.70 -23.07 16.25
C ARG A 15 -11.21 -23.42 16.20
N GLY A 16 -10.85 -24.69 16.40
CA GLY A 16 -9.45 -25.11 16.37
C GLY A 16 -8.75 -24.90 15.02
N VAL A 17 -9.47 -24.93 13.90
CA VAL A 17 -8.92 -24.63 12.57
C VAL A 17 -8.78 -23.13 12.36
N LEU A 18 -9.80 -22.37 12.78
CA LEU A 18 -9.78 -20.92 12.68
C LEU A 18 -8.66 -20.30 13.52
N GLU A 19 -8.43 -20.80 14.75
CA GLU A 19 -7.31 -20.33 15.60
C GLU A 19 -5.96 -20.56 14.91
N LYS A 20 -5.75 -21.69 14.23
CA LYS A 20 -4.53 -21.92 13.45
C LYS A 20 -4.38 -20.94 12.28
N TYR A 21 -5.46 -20.55 11.63
CA TYR A 21 -5.41 -19.51 10.59
C TYR A 21 -5.09 -18.13 11.19
N LYS A 22 -5.65 -17.82 12.36
CA LYS A 22 -5.35 -16.60 13.11
C LYS A 22 -3.88 -16.56 13.51
N GLU A 23 -3.34 -17.61 14.12
CA GLU A 23 -1.92 -17.72 14.49
C GLU A 23 -0.99 -17.46 13.29
N LYS A 24 -1.30 -18.05 12.13
CA LYS A 24 -0.51 -17.82 10.90
C LYS A 24 -0.61 -16.39 10.38
N ALA A 25 -1.80 -15.79 10.43
CA ALA A 25 -2.01 -14.41 10.02
C ALA A 25 -1.27 -13.44 10.96
N GLU A 26 -1.40 -13.63 12.27
CA GLU A 26 -0.73 -12.82 13.28
C GLU A 26 0.79 -12.96 13.19
N HIS A 27 1.31 -14.17 13.01
CA HIS A 27 2.74 -14.40 12.78
C HIS A 27 3.28 -13.62 11.57
N TYR A 28 2.54 -13.59 10.45
CA TYR A 28 2.93 -12.83 9.26
C TYR A 28 2.86 -11.31 9.47
N LEU A 29 1.84 -10.81 10.18
CA LEU A 29 1.73 -9.39 10.50
C LEU A 29 2.84 -8.94 11.46
N CYS A 30 3.18 -9.77 12.45
CA CYS A 30 4.33 -9.56 13.31
C CYS A 30 5.64 -9.58 12.52
N ALA A 31 5.78 -10.47 11.52
CA ALA A 31 6.93 -10.48 10.62
C ALA A 31 7.07 -9.17 9.84
N CYS A 32 5.96 -8.63 9.32
CA CYS A 32 5.95 -7.34 8.62
C CYS A 32 6.37 -6.18 9.55
N LEU A 33 5.97 -6.23 10.81
CA LEU A 33 6.31 -5.24 11.83
C LEU A 33 7.74 -5.42 12.40
N GLY A 34 8.46 -6.49 12.03
CA GLY A 34 9.78 -6.78 12.58
C GLY A 34 9.75 -7.27 14.03
N ARG A 35 8.66 -7.93 14.45
CA ARG A 35 8.39 -8.31 15.85
C ARG A 35 8.34 -9.81 16.11
N ASN A 36 8.84 -10.63 15.20
CA ASN A 36 9.18 -12.01 15.50
C ASN A 36 10.56 -12.08 16.19
N ASN A 37 10.76 -13.07 17.07
CA ASN A 37 11.98 -13.21 17.87
C ASN A 37 13.27 -13.37 17.04
N ASN A 38 13.17 -13.99 15.87
CA ASN A 38 14.31 -14.25 14.99
C ASN A 38 14.25 -13.32 13.79
N ASN A 39 15.37 -12.68 13.44
CA ASN A 39 15.45 -11.81 12.26
C ASN A 39 15.06 -12.54 10.96
N ASP A 40 15.43 -13.81 10.81
CA ASP A 40 15.08 -14.63 9.64
C ASP A 40 13.58 -14.92 9.53
N SER A 41 12.81 -14.67 10.59
CA SER A 41 11.34 -14.78 10.62
C SER A 41 10.64 -13.44 10.40
N ASN A 42 11.38 -12.36 10.19
CA ASN A 42 10.83 -11.04 9.88
C ASN A 42 10.99 -10.75 8.37
N VAL A 43 10.09 -9.90 7.85
CA VAL A 43 10.19 -9.47 6.44
C VAL A 43 11.35 -8.49 6.32
N GLU A 44 12.25 -8.74 5.36
CA GLU A 44 13.38 -7.86 5.08
C GLU A 44 12.93 -6.46 4.65
N ARG A 45 13.78 -5.46 4.87
CA ARG A 45 13.52 -4.07 4.46
C ARG A 45 14.66 -3.55 3.61
N SER A 46 14.32 -2.78 2.58
CA SER A 46 15.30 -1.95 1.90
C SER A 46 15.79 -0.82 2.81
N PRO A 47 16.95 -0.21 2.54
CA PRO A 47 17.41 1.01 3.23
C PRO A 47 16.34 2.12 3.29
N GLY A 48 15.51 2.24 2.25
CA GLY A 48 14.39 3.18 2.16
C GLY A 48 13.12 2.74 2.89
N GLY A 49 13.11 1.57 3.53
CA GLY A 49 12.01 1.08 4.38
C GLY A 49 10.92 0.30 3.66
N MET A 50 11.10 -0.05 2.38
CA MET A 50 10.18 -0.93 1.65
C MET A 50 10.29 -2.36 2.17
N LEU A 51 9.14 -3.02 2.41
CA LEU A 51 9.11 -4.46 2.68
C LEU A 51 9.59 -5.23 1.44
N TYR A 52 10.64 -6.04 1.62
CA TYR A 52 11.30 -6.78 0.55
C TYR A 52 11.19 -8.28 0.80
N VAL A 53 10.63 -8.99 -0.17
CA VAL A 53 10.40 -10.44 -0.12
C VAL A 53 11.20 -11.16 -1.20
N ARG A 54 11.22 -10.63 -2.43
CA ARG A 54 11.99 -11.22 -3.54
C ARG A 54 12.26 -10.22 -4.65
N GLN A 55 13.23 -10.53 -5.50
CA GLN A 55 13.68 -9.67 -6.59
C GLN A 55 12.63 -9.36 -7.66
N TRP A 56 11.76 -10.31 -7.99
CA TRP A 56 10.83 -10.15 -9.10
C TRP A 56 9.51 -9.57 -8.61
N ASN A 57 9.22 -8.35 -9.07
CA ASN A 57 7.97 -7.65 -8.84
C ASN A 57 7.67 -7.57 -7.34
N ASN A 58 8.61 -7.01 -6.57
CA ASN A 58 8.54 -6.98 -5.11
C ASN A 58 7.33 -6.18 -4.60
N LEU A 59 6.92 -5.13 -5.32
CA LEU A 59 5.78 -4.31 -4.89
C LEU A 59 4.46 -5.07 -4.83
N GLN A 60 4.34 -6.26 -5.43
CA GLN A 60 3.20 -7.16 -5.18
C GLN A 60 3.09 -7.57 -3.71
N TYR A 61 4.23 -7.79 -3.05
CA TYR A 61 4.28 -8.21 -1.65
C TYR A 61 4.12 -7.02 -0.72
N ALA A 62 4.78 -5.90 -1.04
CA ALA A 62 4.63 -4.66 -0.27
C ALA A 62 3.17 -4.17 -0.29
N SER A 63 2.50 -4.20 -1.45
CA SER A 63 1.09 -3.79 -1.56
C SER A 63 0.15 -4.76 -0.84
N SER A 64 0.36 -6.06 -0.99
CA SER A 64 -0.44 -7.09 -0.30
C SER A 64 -0.27 -7.01 1.22
N ALA A 65 0.95 -6.81 1.71
CA ALA A 65 1.23 -6.61 3.13
C ALA A 65 0.56 -5.33 3.65
N ALA A 66 0.66 -4.21 2.93
CA ALA A 66 -0.01 -2.97 3.29
C ALA A 66 -1.54 -3.15 3.38
N PHE A 67 -2.14 -3.89 2.44
CA PHE A 67 -3.56 -4.23 2.48
C PHE A 67 -3.92 -5.07 3.70
N LEU A 68 -3.18 -6.14 3.99
CA LEU A 68 -3.43 -7.00 5.15
C LEU A 68 -3.28 -6.26 6.48
N LEU A 69 -2.23 -5.43 6.62
CA LEU A 69 -2.03 -4.54 7.78
C LEU A 69 -3.21 -3.58 7.95
N THR A 70 -3.67 -2.99 6.84
CA THR A 70 -4.84 -2.09 6.84
C THR A 70 -6.10 -2.83 7.30
N ALA A 71 -6.41 -3.97 6.67
CA ALA A 71 -7.61 -4.75 6.99
C ALA A 71 -7.60 -5.26 8.44
N TYR A 72 -6.45 -5.74 8.91
CA TYR A 72 -6.32 -6.28 10.25
C TYR A 72 -6.31 -5.17 11.32
N SER A 73 -5.72 -4.01 11.03
CA SER A 73 -5.82 -2.84 11.92
C SER A 73 -7.29 -2.41 12.12
N GLN A 74 -8.08 -2.39 11.05
CA GLN A 74 -9.50 -2.07 11.13
C GLN A 74 -10.27 -3.14 11.91
N TYR A 75 -9.96 -4.42 11.67
CA TYR A 75 -10.55 -5.53 12.40
C TYR A 75 -10.32 -5.40 13.92
N LEU A 76 -9.07 -5.21 14.35
CA LEU A 76 -8.76 -5.02 15.77
C LEU A 76 -9.33 -3.74 16.36
N GLY A 77 -9.40 -2.66 15.57
CA GLY A 77 -9.99 -1.38 15.99
C GLY A 77 -11.50 -1.48 16.31
N HIS A 78 -12.24 -2.37 15.66
CA HIS A 78 -13.67 -2.57 15.93
C HIS A 78 -13.94 -3.44 17.17
N HIS A 79 -12.95 -4.19 17.68
CA HIS A 79 -13.11 -5.12 18.81
C HIS A 79 -12.31 -4.65 20.02
N ASN A 80 -12.84 -3.68 20.78
CA ASN A 80 -12.29 -3.20 22.07
C ASN A 80 -10.77 -2.92 22.07
N HIS A 81 -10.22 -2.41 20.96
CA HIS A 81 -8.79 -2.09 20.83
C HIS A 81 -7.88 -3.27 21.16
N HIS A 82 -8.23 -4.49 20.76
CA HIS A 82 -7.34 -5.63 20.87
C HIS A 82 -5.98 -5.34 20.21
N LEU A 83 -4.91 -5.77 20.88
CA LEU A 83 -3.56 -5.66 20.35
C LEU A 83 -3.22 -6.93 19.55
N LEU A 84 -2.44 -6.76 18.49
CA LEU A 84 -1.79 -7.86 17.82
C LEU A 84 -0.66 -8.38 18.74
N ARG A 85 -0.77 -9.61 19.21
CA ARG A 85 0.24 -10.20 20.09
C ARG A 85 1.42 -10.71 19.26
N CYS A 86 2.59 -10.13 19.47
CA CYS A 86 3.82 -10.53 18.78
C CYS A 86 4.88 -11.03 19.77
N PRO A 87 5.76 -11.95 19.36
CA PRO A 87 6.82 -12.47 20.22
C PRO A 87 7.73 -11.40 20.84
N ALA A 88 8.07 -10.36 20.06
CA ALA A 88 8.93 -9.25 20.49
C ALA A 88 8.15 -7.97 20.87
N GLY A 89 6.88 -8.11 21.26
CA GLY A 89 6.06 -7.02 21.81
C GLY A 89 4.79 -6.70 21.02
N ASP A 90 3.70 -6.48 21.74
CA ASP A 90 2.36 -6.26 21.17
C ASP A 90 2.28 -5.01 20.31
N ALA A 91 1.54 -5.09 19.20
CA ALA A 91 1.33 -4.00 18.25
C ALA A 91 -0.11 -3.50 18.24
N THR A 92 -0.25 -2.17 18.23
CA THR A 92 -1.52 -1.45 18.16
C THR A 92 -2.06 -1.40 16.72
N PRO A 93 -3.40 -1.26 16.55
CA PRO A 93 -3.99 -0.94 15.26
C PRO A 93 -3.35 0.26 14.54
N SER A 94 -2.99 1.31 15.29
CA SER A 94 -2.30 2.49 14.77
C SER A 94 -0.92 2.18 14.21
N GLU A 95 -0.13 1.32 14.85
CA GLU A 95 1.20 0.93 14.34
C GLU A 95 1.10 0.11 13.05
N MET A 96 0.12 -0.80 12.96
CA MET A 96 -0.15 -1.54 11.71
C MET A 96 -0.54 -0.60 10.58
N LEU A 97 -1.45 0.34 10.85
CA LEU A 97 -1.89 1.31 9.86
C LEU A 97 -0.76 2.28 9.46
N ALA A 98 0.10 2.68 10.40
CA ALA A 98 1.27 3.51 10.13
C ALA A 98 2.25 2.82 9.18
N LEU A 99 2.50 1.51 9.37
CA LEU A 99 3.32 0.74 8.43
C LEU A 99 2.65 0.63 7.06
N ALA A 100 1.34 0.39 6.99
CA ALA A 100 0.60 0.37 5.73
C ALA A 100 0.69 1.70 4.98
N ARG A 101 0.53 2.83 5.70
CA ARG A 101 0.73 4.18 5.15
C ARG A 101 2.16 4.38 4.66
N ALA A 102 3.18 3.95 5.42
CA ALA A 102 4.57 4.07 5.01
C ALA A 102 4.86 3.30 3.70
N GLN A 103 4.27 2.11 3.50
CA GLN A 103 4.40 1.38 2.22
C GLN A 103 3.66 2.10 1.08
N ALA A 104 2.48 2.67 1.35
CA ALA A 104 1.76 3.48 0.37
C ALA A 104 2.55 4.72 -0.05
N ASP A 105 3.08 5.47 0.92
CA ASP A 105 3.91 6.65 0.69
C ASP A 105 5.18 6.29 -0.08
N TYR A 106 5.84 5.17 0.26
CA TYR A 106 7.00 4.68 -0.47
C TYR A 106 6.66 4.43 -1.95
N ILE A 107 5.54 3.75 -2.24
CA ILE A 107 5.05 3.51 -3.61
C ILE A 107 4.76 4.82 -4.33
N LEU A 108 4.20 5.81 -3.64
CA LEU A 108 3.82 7.10 -4.22
C LEU A 108 4.97 8.12 -4.32
N GLY A 109 6.18 7.77 -3.89
CA GLY A 109 7.39 8.56 -4.13
C GLY A 109 8.18 8.96 -2.89
N ARG A 110 7.74 8.62 -1.68
CA ARG A 110 8.51 8.81 -0.43
C ARG A 110 9.57 7.71 -0.27
N ASN A 111 10.49 7.67 -1.22
CA ASN A 111 11.58 6.70 -1.30
C ASN A 111 12.89 7.42 -1.68
N PRO A 112 14.07 6.76 -1.57
CA PRO A 112 15.36 7.40 -1.84
C PRO A 112 15.50 8.01 -3.24
N LEU A 113 14.73 7.52 -4.22
CA LEU A 113 14.76 8.02 -5.60
C LEU A 113 13.80 9.20 -5.84
N GLY A 114 12.90 9.50 -4.90
CA GLY A 114 11.83 10.47 -5.12
C GLY A 114 10.96 10.14 -6.34
N LEU A 115 10.77 8.85 -6.61
CA LEU A 115 10.11 8.32 -7.82
C LEU A 115 8.82 7.62 -7.44
N SER A 116 7.68 8.04 -7.99
CA SER A 116 6.43 7.29 -7.85
C SER A 116 6.51 6.00 -8.66
N TYR A 117 6.29 4.86 -8.02
CA TYR A 117 6.12 3.57 -8.69
C TYR A 117 4.69 3.35 -9.20
N MET A 118 3.77 4.28 -8.93
CA MET A 118 2.48 4.37 -9.60
C MET A 118 2.60 5.26 -10.84
N VAL A 119 2.38 4.68 -12.01
CA VAL A 119 2.49 5.33 -13.31
C VAL A 119 1.46 6.45 -13.43
N GLY A 120 1.90 7.63 -13.87
CA GLY A 120 1.04 8.81 -14.02
C GLY A 120 0.74 9.56 -12.71
N TYR A 121 1.27 9.12 -11.57
CA TYR A 121 1.13 9.82 -10.29
C TYR A 121 2.44 10.53 -9.91
N GLY A 122 2.31 11.75 -9.37
CA GLY A 122 3.46 12.56 -8.92
C GLY A 122 4.27 13.18 -10.07
N ARG A 123 5.37 13.86 -9.72
CA ARG A 123 6.22 14.59 -10.69
C ARG A 123 7.13 13.68 -11.51
N ARG A 124 7.48 12.51 -10.98
CA ARG A 124 8.40 11.54 -11.60
C ARG A 124 7.82 10.15 -11.42
N PHE A 125 7.71 9.40 -12.52
CA PHE A 125 7.25 8.02 -12.55
C PHE A 125 7.87 7.26 -13.73
N PRO A 126 7.90 5.91 -13.73
CA PRO A 126 8.39 5.10 -14.84
C PRO A 126 7.61 5.36 -16.14
N VAL A 127 8.32 5.61 -17.23
CA VAL A 127 7.74 5.88 -18.55
C VAL A 127 8.03 4.76 -19.55
N ARG A 128 8.82 3.74 -19.18
CA ARG A 128 9.16 2.58 -20.02
C ARG A 128 8.69 1.26 -19.40
N VAL A 129 7.47 1.25 -18.88
CA VAL A 129 6.78 0.09 -18.27
C VAL A 129 6.76 -1.12 -19.23
N HIS A 130 7.00 -2.32 -18.71
CA HIS A 130 6.87 -3.58 -19.45
C HIS A 130 5.39 -3.92 -19.65
N HIS A 131 4.74 -3.28 -20.64
CA HIS A 131 3.34 -3.53 -20.95
C HIS A 131 3.06 -3.29 -22.44
N ARG A 132 2.59 -4.31 -23.16
CA ARG A 132 2.41 -4.27 -24.63
C ARG A 132 1.50 -3.15 -25.08
N GLY A 133 0.33 -3.01 -24.45
CA GLY A 133 -0.61 -1.94 -24.76
C GLY A 133 -0.09 -0.53 -24.40
N ALA A 134 0.94 -0.44 -23.56
CA ALA A 134 1.59 0.83 -23.25
C ALA A 134 2.67 1.16 -24.29
N SER A 135 3.48 0.17 -24.66
CA SER A 135 4.66 0.34 -25.51
C SER A 135 4.34 0.45 -27.01
N ILE A 136 3.25 -0.17 -27.46
CA ILE A 136 2.82 -0.13 -28.86
C ILE A 136 1.88 1.07 -29.06
N VAL A 137 2.07 1.82 -30.15
CA VAL A 137 1.21 2.95 -30.52
C VAL A 137 -0.28 2.56 -30.50
N SER A 138 -1.14 3.47 -30.05
CA SER A 138 -2.58 3.20 -30.05
C SER A 138 -3.17 3.19 -31.46
N HIS A 139 -4.27 2.47 -31.65
CA HIS A 139 -5.00 2.46 -32.92
C HIS A 139 -5.51 3.85 -33.33
N LYS A 140 -5.74 4.76 -32.37
CA LYS A 140 -6.17 6.15 -32.64
C LYS A 140 -5.07 6.97 -33.29
N GLU A 141 -3.82 6.70 -32.95
CA GLU A 141 -2.65 7.41 -33.47
C GLU A 141 -2.16 6.77 -34.77
N ASP A 142 -2.17 5.43 -34.84
CA ASP A 142 -1.75 4.68 -36.02
C ASP A 142 -2.67 3.47 -36.22
N ALA A 143 -3.50 3.53 -37.26
CA ALA A 143 -4.48 2.51 -37.57
C ALA A 143 -3.88 1.27 -38.28
N ARG A 144 -2.56 1.25 -38.55
CA ARG A 144 -1.92 0.11 -39.22
C ARG A 144 -2.08 -1.16 -38.39
N PHE A 145 -2.27 -2.28 -39.08
CA PHE A 145 -2.23 -3.58 -38.45
C PHE A 145 -0.81 -3.89 -37.95
N ILE A 146 -0.67 -4.21 -36.67
CA ILE A 146 0.60 -4.59 -36.05
C ILE A 146 0.56 -6.10 -35.82
N GLY A 147 1.38 -6.84 -36.58
CA GLY A 147 1.47 -8.29 -36.46
C GLY A 147 2.08 -8.75 -35.14
N CYS A 148 1.95 -10.06 -34.84
CA CYS A 148 2.35 -10.65 -33.55
C CYS A 148 3.79 -10.34 -33.13
N MET A 149 4.75 -10.44 -34.07
CA MET A 149 6.16 -10.17 -33.81
C MET A 149 6.52 -8.69 -33.98
N GLN A 150 5.78 -7.97 -34.80
CA GLN A 150 6.11 -6.58 -35.14
C GLN A 150 6.00 -5.65 -33.94
N GLY A 151 5.12 -5.96 -32.97
CA GLY A 151 5.11 -5.27 -31.67
C GLY A 151 6.43 -5.37 -30.92
N PHE A 152 7.09 -6.53 -30.99
CA PHE A 152 8.40 -6.76 -30.37
C PHE A 152 9.50 -6.05 -31.17
N ASP A 153 9.54 -6.27 -32.49
CA ASP A 153 10.59 -5.75 -33.36
C ASP A 153 10.57 -4.22 -33.43
N ASP A 154 9.38 -3.63 -33.59
CA ASP A 154 9.25 -2.19 -33.75
C ASP A 154 9.29 -1.48 -32.40
N TRP A 155 8.69 -2.01 -31.33
CA TRP A 155 8.39 -1.22 -30.12
C TRP A 155 9.10 -1.67 -28.85
N PHE A 156 9.26 -2.98 -28.62
CA PHE A 156 9.79 -3.50 -27.34
C PHE A 156 11.21 -3.00 -27.04
N GLY A 157 12.09 -2.94 -28.04
CA GLY A 157 13.47 -2.47 -27.89
C GLY A 157 13.64 -0.95 -27.86
N ARG A 158 12.60 -0.14 -28.12
CA ARG A 158 12.75 1.32 -28.24
C ARG A 158 13.18 1.95 -26.91
N GLY A 159 14.22 2.78 -26.94
CA GLY A 159 14.66 3.57 -25.80
C GLY A 159 13.75 4.75 -25.43
N ARG A 160 12.75 5.05 -26.27
CA ARG A 160 11.78 6.14 -26.02
C ARG A 160 10.74 5.73 -24.97
N PRO A 161 10.11 6.72 -24.30
CA PRO A 161 8.91 6.51 -23.48
C PRO A 161 7.83 5.71 -24.21
N ASN A 162 7.01 4.99 -23.46
CA ASN A 162 5.83 4.32 -23.97
C ASN A 162 4.83 5.35 -24.54
N PRO A 163 4.27 5.15 -25.75
CA PRO A 163 3.32 6.07 -26.35
C PRO A 163 2.01 6.21 -25.56
N ASN A 164 1.59 5.17 -24.83
CA ASN A 164 0.41 5.21 -23.98
C ASN A 164 0.81 5.13 -22.51
N VAL A 165 0.38 6.11 -21.71
CA VAL A 165 0.64 6.14 -20.27
C VAL A 165 -0.35 5.20 -19.57
N LEU A 166 0.16 4.20 -18.86
CA LEU A 166 -0.65 3.23 -18.13
C LEU A 166 -1.04 3.77 -16.74
N VAL A 167 -1.84 4.84 -16.72
CA VAL A 167 -2.17 5.60 -15.50
C VAL A 167 -2.74 4.69 -14.40
N GLY A 168 -2.20 4.84 -13.18
CA GLY A 168 -2.62 4.10 -11.99
C GLY A 168 -1.96 2.73 -11.83
N ALA A 169 -1.23 2.24 -12.84
CA ALA A 169 -0.52 0.97 -12.72
C ALA A 169 0.66 1.09 -11.75
N ILE A 170 0.78 0.12 -10.84
CA ILE A 170 1.94 -0.02 -9.95
C ILE A 170 2.91 -1.02 -10.56
N VAL A 171 4.13 -0.57 -10.85
CA VAL A 171 5.19 -1.42 -11.42
C VAL A 171 5.77 -2.38 -10.38
N GLY A 172 6.70 -3.24 -10.79
CA GLY A 172 7.37 -4.19 -9.90
C GLY A 172 8.23 -3.57 -8.81
N GLY A 173 8.72 -2.37 -9.05
CA GLY A 173 9.46 -1.55 -8.08
C GLY A 173 10.94 -1.90 -7.96
N PRO A 174 11.62 -1.32 -6.97
CA PRO A 174 13.08 -1.33 -6.89
C PRO A 174 13.66 -2.64 -6.39
N SER A 175 14.98 -2.75 -6.45
CA SER A 175 15.77 -3.81 -5.83
C SER A 175 15.75 -3.71 -4.30
N ARG A 176 16.41 -4.67 -3.64
CA ARG A 176 16.63 -4.69 -2.18
C ARG A 176 17.36 -3.44 -1.66
N THR A 177 18.11 -2.75 -2.52
CA THR A 177 18.91 -1.56 -2.19
C THR A 177 18.27 -0.27 -2.70
N ASP A 178 16.97 -0.29 -2.98
CA ASP A 178 16.19 0.85 -3.52
C ASP A 178 16.60 1.30 -4.93
N GLU A 179 17.36 0.48 -5.67
CA GLU A 179 17.75 0.80 -7.04
C GLU A 179 16.65 0.45 -8.04
N PHE A 180 16.36 1.36 -8.96
CA PHE A 180 15.36 1.16 -10.00
C PHE A 180 15.87 1.60 -11.38
N ARG A 181 15.71 0.74 -12.38
CA ARG A 181 16.01 1.05 -13.78
C ARG A 181 14.74 1.02 -14.62
N ASP A 182 14.32 2.20 -15.08
CA ASP A 182 13.18 2.39 -15.99
C ASP A 182 13.52 1.91 -17.42
N ASP A 183 13.51 0.60 -17.57
CA ASP A 183 13.78 -0.08 -18.82
C ASP A 183 12.73 -1.15 -19.08
N ARG A 184 12.09 -1.08 -20.25
CA ARG A 184 11.07 -2.03 -20.68
C ARG A 184 11.57 -3.47 -20.70
N GLY A 185 12.87 -3.69 -20.95
CA GLY A 185 13.46 -5.03 -20.87
C GLY A 185 13.60 -5.56 -19.44
N ASN A 186 13.58 -4.67 -18.44
CA ASN A 186 13.68 -5.00 -17.02
C ASN A 186 12.31 -5.35 -16.45
N TYR A 187 11.73 -6.47 -16.91
CA TYR A 187 10.42 -6.94 -16.45
C TYR A 187 10.38 -7.25 -14.94
N MET A 188 11.53 -7.48 -14.28
CA MET A 188 11.53 -7.68 -12.82
C MET A 188 11.05 -6.44 -12.05
N GLN A 189 11.41 -5.24 -12.53
CA GLN A 189 11.09 -3.96 -11.87
C GLN A 189 9.98 -3.19 -12.58
N THR A 190 9.84 -3.33 -13.90
CA THR A 190 8.92 -2.51 -14.71
C THR A 190 7.64 -3.23 -15.12
N GLU A 191 7.43 -4.49 -14.71
CA GLU A 191 6.17 -5.21 -14.93
C GLU A 191 5.02 -4.51 -14.20
N ALA A 192 3.92 -4.27 -14.91
CA ALA A 192 2.70 -3.70 -14.36
C ALA A 192 1.63 -4.78 -14.27
N CYS A 193 1.25 -5.16 -13.05
CA CYS A 193 0.31 -6.24 -12.80
C CYS A 193 -0.89 -5.79 -11.97
N THR A 194 -2.04 -6.43 -12.23
CA THR A 194 -3.29 -6.18 -11.48
C THR A 194 -3.12 -6.45 -9.99
N TYR A 195 -2.41 -7.51 -9.64
CA TYR A 195 -2.15 -7.90 -8.25
C TYR A 195 -1.20 -6.94 -7.50
N ASN A 196 -0.46 -6.07 -8.19
CA ASN A 196 0.28 -4.98 -7.53
C ASN A 196 -0.68 -3.87 -7.11
N THR A 197 -1.63 -3.56 -8.00
CA THR A 197 -2.48 -2.37 -7.92
C THR A 197 -3.75 -2.62 -7.09
N ALA A 198 -4.37 -3.79 -7.25
CA ALA A 198 -5.64 -4.13 -6.60
C ALA A 198 -5.62 -4.00 -5.06
N PRO A 199 -4.60 -4.51 -4.33
CA PRO A 199 -4.54 -4.33 -2.88
C PRO A 199 -4.44 -2.85 -2.47
N MET A 200 -3.72 -2.05 -3.26
CA MET A 200 -3.51 -0.63 -2.96
C MET A 200 -4.78 0.20 -3.10
N VAL A 201 -5.73 -0.19 -3.97
CA VAL A 201 -7.03 0.51 -4.07
C VAL A 201 -7.74 0.54 -2.70
N ALA A 202 -7.75 -0.59 -1.98
CA ALA A 202 -8.36 -0.66 -0.65
C ALA A 202 -7.56 0.13 0.39
N VAL A 203 -6.22 0.11 0.33
CA VAL A 203 -5.36 0.91 1.21
C VAL A 203 -5.63 2.40 1.00
N PHE A 204 -5.62 2.89 -0.24
CA PHE A 204 -5.89 4.30 -0.55
C PHE A 204 -7.30 4.70 -0.14
N ALA A 205 -8.31 3.86 -0.37
CA ALA A 205 -9.67 4.12 0.08
C ALA A 205 -9.74 4.30 1.61
N ARG A 206 -9.05 3.45 2.38
CA ARG A 206 -9.00 3.59 3.84
C ARG A 206 -8.27 4.86 4.27
N LEU A 207 -7.09 5.14 3.70
CA LEU A 207 -6.30 6.33 4.05
C LEU A 207 -7.06 7.62 3.70
N HIS A 208 -7.73 7.66 2.56
CA HIS A 208 -8.56 8.80 2.14
C HIS A 208 -9.73 9.06 3.09
N ARG A 209 -10.42 8.00 3.54
CA ARG A 209 -11.51 8.13 4.53
C ARG A 209 -11.02 8.72 5.86
N LEU A 210 -9.82 8.34 6.31
CA LEU A 210 -9.26 8.87 7.56
C LEU A 210 -8.88 10.34 7.42
N THR A 211 -8.24 10.73 6.31
CA THR A 211 -7.92 12.14 6.07
C THR A 211 -9.16 13.01 5.93
N ALA A 212 -10.24 12.50 5.33
CA ALA A 212 -11.50 13.23 5.25
C ALA A 212 -12.12 13.43 6.64
N ALA A 213 -12.13 12.39 7.48
CA ALA A 213 -12.63 12.49 8.85
C ALA A 213 -11.79 13.43 9.73
N GLU A 214 -10.47 13.49 9.53
CA GLU A 214 -9.58 14.43 10.21
C GLU A 214 -9.93 15.88 9.83
N VAL A 215 -10.11 16.16 8.54
CA VAL A 215 -10.52 17.50 8.05
C VAL A 215 -11.89 17.89 8.59
N GLU A 216 -12.87 16.98 8.57
CA GLU A 216 -14.20 17.23 9.13
C GLU A 216 -14.18 17.49 10.65
N ALA A 217 -13.28 16.83 11.40
CA ALA A 217 -13.11 17.06 12.83
C ALA A 217 -12.46 18.42 13.13
N GLU A 218 -11.52 18.88 12.28
CA GLU A 218 -10.92 20.20 12.39
C GLU A 218 -11.92 21.32 12.03
N ASP A 219 -12.68 21.16 10.94
CA ASP A 219 -13.69 22.12 10.50
C ASP A 219 -14.95 22.15 11.39
N GLY A 220 -15.23 21.05 12.11
CA GLY A 220 -16.34 20.91 13.06
C GLY A 220 -16.12 21.57 14.43
N SER A 221 -14.99 22.26 14.64
CA SER A 221 -14.61 22.86 15.92
C SER A 221 -14.99 24.34 16.19
N PRO A 222 -16.15 24.90 15.75
CA PRO A 222 -16.62 26.20 16.28
C PRO A 222 -17.91 26.14 17.12
N GLU A 223 -18.08 25.16 18.03
CA GLU A 223 -19.21 25.16 18.99
C GLU A 223 -18.85 25.19 20.49
N GLU A 224 -17.58 25.12 20.88
CA GLU A 224 -17.20 25.28 22.30
C GLU A 224 -16.96 26.74 22.73
N CYS A 225 -16.81 27.67 21.79
CA CYS A 225 -16.70 29.11 22.10
C CYS A 225 -18.06 29.83 22.23
N ARG A 226 -19.21 29.15 21.97
CA ARG A 226 -20.56 29.74 22.11
C ARG A 226 -21.28 29.44 23.42
N ARG A 227 -20.75 28.55 24.27
CA ARG A 227 -21.39 28.18 25.54
C ARG A 227 -20.82 28.88 26.78
N GLN A 228 -19.75 29.66 26.66
CA GLN A 228 -19.16 30.43 27.77
C GLN A 228 -19.39 31.95 27.66
N GLY A 229 -20.37 32.39 26.86
CA GLY A 229 -20.76 33.80 26.72
C GLY A 229 -21.87 34.29 27.66
N ALA A 230 -22.35 33.47 28.59
CA ALA A 230 -23.47 33.83 29.47
C ALA A 230 -23.23 33.48 30.95
N ALA A 231 -22.06 33.80 31.49
CA ALA A 231 -21.87 33.97 32.92
C ALA A 231 -20.57 34.76 33.19
N VAL A 232 -20.75 36.02 33.57
CA VAL A 232 -19.89 36.85 34.44
C VAL A 232 -18.38 36.90 34.13
N GLY A 233 -17.94 38.11 33.74
CA GLY A 233 -16.59 38.45 33.32
C GLY A 233 -15.43 37.95 34.19
N LEU A 234 -14.36 37.57 33.50
CA LEU A 234 -12.98 38.03 33.74
C LEU A 234 -12.06 37.38 32.68
N SER A 235 -11.28 38.24 32.01
CA SER A 235 -9.93 37.99 31.49
C SER A 235 -9.69 37.04 30.30
N ALA A 236 -9.31 37.68 29.18
CA ALA A 236 -8.12 37.44 28.35
C ALA A 236 -7.99 36.18 27.45
N GLU A 237 -7.80 36.50 26.17
CA GLU A 237 -7.02 35.79 25.14
C GLU A 237 -7.55 34.44 24.61
N CYS A 238 -8.45 34.52 23.62
CA CYS A 238 -8.31 33.70 22.41
C CYS A 238 -7.40 34.47 21.44
N ARG A 239 -6.21 33.92 21.16
CA ARG A 239 -5.44 34.22 19.95
C ARG A 239 -5.60 33.08 18.97
#